data_AF-A0A918A1S1-F1
#
_entry.id   AF-A0A918A1S1-F1
#
_cell.length_a   1.000
_cell.length_b   1.000
_cell.length_c   1.000
_cell.angle_alpha   90.00
_cell.angle_beta   90.00
_cell.angle_gamma   90.00
#
_symmetry.space_group_name_H-M   'P 1'
#
loop_
_entity.id
_entity.type
_entity.pdbx_description
1 polymer ?
#
loop_
_entity_poly.entity_id
_entity_poly.type
_entity_poly.pdbx_seq_one_letter_code
_entity_poly.pdbx_strand_id
1 'polypeptide(L)'
;MLCRKAGAPTSDVVAQITSHRARSTIATQLYNTKEPMTLFELMAWLGHRTPTATQHYAKIMPTTLAKAYDDAGYFARNVHTVEVLVDRDAVASGAAAAGEPWQHYDLGHGYCTYTFFEQCPHRMARARCDFYTPKGSSKAQLLEAKDNLQRMVASMPLGDEERAAVDDGQDALDQLLGRLADVPTPSGPTPRELDIPPAAVLLPIVEVNQGKH
;
A
#
# COMPACT_ATOMS: atom_id res chain seq x y z
N MET A 1 -20.59 -31.82 -38.52
CA MET A 1 -22.01 -32.13 -38.25
C MET A 1 -22.49 -31.56 -36.90
N LEU A 2 -21.66 -31.59 -35.84
CA LEU A 2 -22.02 -31.12 -34.48
C LEU A 2 -22.45 -29.65 -34.40
N CYS A 3 -21.67 -28.70 -34.95
CA CYS A 3 -22.03 -27.27 -34.91
C CYS A 3 -23.39 -26.99 -35.57
N ARG A 4 -23.63 -27.57 -36.75
CA ARG A 4 -24.90 -27.47 -37.48
C ARG A 4 -26.08 -28.02 -36.69
N LYS A 5 -25.89 -29.15 -35.98
CA LYS A 5 -26.93 -29.75 -35.12
C LYS A 5 -27.22 -28.91 -33.87
N ALA A 6 -26.24 -28.16 -33.38
CA ALA A 6 -26.35 -27.27 -32.22
C ALA A 6 -26.79 -25.83 -32.58
N GLY A 7 -27.07 -25.53 -33.85
CA GLY A 7 -27.35 -24.16 -34.31
C GLY A 7 -26.15 -23.21 -34.18
N ALA A 8 -24.94 -23.73 -33.97
CA ALA A 8 -23.72 -22.94 -33.82
C ALA A 8 -23.05 -22.69 -35.19
N PRO A 9 -22.38 -21.53 -35.38
CA PRO A 9 -21.62 -21.25 -36.59
C PRO A 9 -20.59 -22.34 -36.88
N THR A 10 -20.33 -22.61 -38.17
CA THR A 10 -19.27 -23.53 -38.58
C THR A 10 -17.92 -22.83 -38.80
N SER A 11 -17.90 -21.51 -38.75
CA SER A 11 -16.73 -20.65 -38.92
C SER A 11 -16.93 -19.35 -38.16
N ASP A 12 -15.82 -18.72 -37.78
CA ASP A 12 -15.77 -17.37 -37.22
C ASP A 12 -14.97 -16.44 -38.15
N VAL A 13 -14.70 -15.20 -37.69
CA VAL A 13 -13.94 -14.19 -38.44
C VAL A 13 -12.50 -14.62 -38.78
N VAL A 14 -12.00 -15.68 -38.14
CA VAL A 14 -10.64 -16.18 -38.36
C VAL A 14 -10.63 -17.37 -39.31
N ALA A 15 -11.45 -18.40 -39.02
CA ALA A 15 -11.45 -19.64 -39.79
C ALA A 15 -12.64 -20.55 -39.43
N GLN A 16 -12.65 -21.76 -40.01
CA GLN A 16 -13.56 -22.84 -39.63
C GLN A 16 -13.40 -23.22 -38.15
N ILE A 17 -14.52 -23.51 -37.46
CA ILE A 17 -14.52 -23.99 -36.07
C ILE A 17 -14.27 -25.50 -36.07
N THR A 18 -13.21 -25.91 -35.38
CA THR A 18 -12.81 -27.32 -35.22
C THR A 18 -12.79 -27.70 -33.74
N SER A 19 -12.80 -29.00 -33.44
CA SER A 19 -12.68 -29.50 -32.06
C SER A 19 -11.39 -29.00 -31.38
N HIS A 20 -10.30 -28.94 -32.15
CA HIS A 20 -9.03 -28.38 -31.66
C HIS A 20 -9.18 -26.90 -31.29
N ARG A 21 -9.82 -26.09 -32.15
CA ARG A 21 -10.04 -24.67 -31.85
C ARG A 21 -10.96 -24.46 -30.65
N ALA A 22 -12.02 -25.25 -30.53
CA ALA A 22 -12.91 -25.19 -29.36
C ALA A 22 -12.15 -25.51 -28.05
N ARG A 23 -11.30 -26.55 -28.08
CA ARG A 23 -10.39 -26.88 -26.98
C ARG A 23 -9.42 -25.74 -26.68
N SER A 24 -8.89 -25.10 -27.73
CA SER A 24 -8.02 -23.94 -27.58
C SER A 24 -8.69 -22.77 -26.87
N THR A 25 -9.91 -22.44 -27.29
CA THR A 25 -10.70 -21.36 -26.70
C THR A 25 -10.97 -21.61 -25.21
N ILE A 26 -11.43 -22.81 -24.84
CA ILE A 26 -11.73 -23.13 -23.44
C ILE A 26 -10.46 -23.09 -22.58
N ALA A 27 -9.36 -23.66 -23.06
CA ALA A 27 -8.10 -23.65 -22.32
C ALA A 27 -7.56 -22.23 -22.07
N THR A 28 -7.62 -21.36 -23.09
CA THR A 28 -7.23 -19.95 -22.92
C THR A 28 -8.17 -19.20 -21.98
N GLN A 29 -9.47 -19.51 -21.97
CA GLN A 29 -10.42 -18.93 -21.01
C GLN A 29 -10.09 -19.35 -19.58
N LEU A 30 -9.93 -20.64 -19.31
CA LEU A 30 -9.60 -21.18 -17.97
C LEU A 30 -8.26 -20.65 -17.43
N TYR A 31 -7.34 -20.28 -18.32
CA TYR A 31 -6.06 -19.69 -17.94
C TYR A 31 -6.13 -18.18 -17.65
N ASN A 32 -7.17 -17.50 -18.12
CA ASN A 32 -7.35 -16.05 -17.98
C ASN A 32 -8.60 -15.66 -17.17
N THR A 33 -9.21 -16.61 -16.45
CA THR A 33 -10.31 -16.32 -15.52
C THR A 33 -9.84 -15.47 -14.35
N LYS A 34 -10.79 -14.91 -13.59
CA LYS A 34 -10.51 -14.15 -12.35
C LYS A 34 -9.70 -14.99 -11.35
N GLU A 35 -9.99 -16.28 -11.28
CA GLU A 35 -9.21 -17.30 -10.57
C GLU A 35 -8.66 -18.26 -11.64
N PRO A 36 -7.46 -18.00 -12.18
CA PRO A 36 -6.91 -18.76 -13.29
C PRO A 36 -6.38 -20.11 -12.80
N MET A 37 -6.54 -21.14 -13.64
CA MET A 37 -5.75 -22.36 -13.46
C MET A 37 -4.28 -22.05 -13.70
N THR A 38 -3.41 -22.56 -12.84
CA THR A 38 -1.98 -22.59 -13.09
C THR A 38 -1.67 -23.41 -14.35
N LEU A 39 -0.47 -23.22 -14.91
CA LEU A 39 -0.04 -23.96 -16.10
C LEU A 39 -0.11 -25.48 -15.88
N PHE A 40 0.18 -25.96 -14.67
CA PHE A 40 0.17 -27.38 -14.32
C PHE A 40 -1.24 -27.93 -14.12
N GLU A 41 -2.16 -27.15 -13.55
CA GLU A 41 -3.58 -27.54 -13.47
C GLU A 41 -4.21 -27.59 -14.86
N LEU A 42 -3.91 -26.62 -15.71
CA LEU A 42 -4.36 -26.62 -17.11
C LEU A 42 -3.77 -27.81 -17.88
N MET A 43 -2.51 -28.16 -17.62
CA MET A 43 -1.86 -29.34 -18.20
C MET A 43 -2.56 -30.64 -17.78
N ALA A 44 -2.94 -30.76 -16.51
CA ALA A 44 -3.69 -31.90 -16.00
C ALA A 44 -5.09 -31.97 -16.63
N TRP A 45 -5.80 -30.85 -16.73
CA TRP A 45 -7.12 -30.76 -17.36
C TRP A 45 -7.09 -31.14 -18.85
N LEU A 46 -6.06 -30.70 -19.57
CA LEU A 46 -5.85 -31.07 -20.97
C LEU A 46 -5.34 -32.51 -21.13
N GLY A 47 -4.80 -33.14 -20.09
CA GLY A 47 -4.16 -34.46 -20.18
C GLY A 47 -2.87 -34.43 -21.01
N HIS A 48 -2.16 -33.31 -21.01
CA HIS A 48 -0.86 -33.21 -21.68
C HIS A 48 0.24 -33.81 -20.80
N ARG A 49 1.21 -34.47 -21.42
CA ARG A 49 2.36 -35.08 -20.74
C ARG A 49 3.51 -34.11 -20.48
N THR A 50 3.57 -33.00 -21.22
CA THR A 50 4.61 -31.98 -21.07
C THR A 50 3.99 -30.57 -20.98
N PRO A 51 4.60 -29.65 -20.21
CA PRO A 51 4.14 -28.27 -20.11
C PRO A 51 4.22 -27.51 -21.44
N THR A 52 5.19 -27.85 -22.29
CA THR A 52 5.41 -27.22 -23.61
C THR A 52 4.18 -27.34 -24.52
N ALA A 53 3.50 -28.49 -24.51
CA ALA A 53 2.27 -28.68 -25.26
C ALA A 53 1.13 -27.79 -24.76
N THR A 54 1.11 -27.49 -23.45
CA THR A 54 0.11 -26.63 -22.81
C THR A 54 0.40 -25.14 -23.02
N GLN A 55 1.66 -24.73 -23.15
CA GLN A 55 2.03 -23.32 -23.35
C GLN A 55 1.36 -22.68 -24.57
N HIS A 56 1.12 -23.45 -25.64
CA HIS A 56 0.38 -22.97 -26.82
C HIS A 56 -1.05 -22.49 -26.52
N TYR A 57 -1.62 -22.93 -25.40
CA TYR A 57 -2.96 -22.60 -24.92
C TYR A 57 -2.96 -21.49 -23.85
N ALA A 58 -1.82 -21.25 -23.21
CA ALA A 58 -1.62 -20.38 -22.05
C ALA A 58 -1.18 -18.96 -22.46
N LYS A 59 -1.85 -18.34 -23.44
CA LYS A 59 -1.58 -16.95 -23.80
C LYS A 59 -2.12 -16.04 -22.70
N ILE A 60 -1.22 -15.40 -21.95
CA ILE A 60 -1.56 -14.42 -20.92
C ILE A 60 -2.12 -13.18 -21.61
N MET A 61 -3.32 -12.74 -21.20
CA MET A 61 -3.86 -11.46 -21.63
C MET A 61 -3.07 -10.31 -20.99
N PRO A 62 -2.79 -9.20 -21.71
CA PRO A 62 -2.06 -8.06 -21.16
C PRO A 62 -2.65 -7.52 -19.85
N THR A 63 -3.97 -7.56 -19.70
CA THR A 63 -4.69 -7.15 -18.49
C THR A 63 -4.42 -8.06 -17.29
N THR A 64 -4.32 -9.38 -17.52
CA THR A 64 -3.98 -10.36 -16.47
C THR A 64 -2.54 -10.21 -16.04
N LEU A 65 -1.64 -9.94 -16.98
CA LEU A 65 -0.23 -9.65 -16.67
C LEU A 65 -0.10 -8.36 -15.85
N ALA A 66 -0.76 -7.28 -16.25
CA ALA A 66 -0.75 -6.02 -15.52
C ALA A 66 -1.30 -6.18 -14.08
N LYS A 67 -2.41 -6.91 -13.93
CA LYS A 67 -2.98 -7.24 -12.61
C LYS A 67 -2.02 -8.08 -11.76
N ALA A 68 -1.35 -9.08 -12.35
CA ALA A 68 -0.38 -9.90 -11.61
C ALA A 68 0.83 -9.07 -11.12
N TYR A 69 1.27 -8.07 -11.90
CA TYR A 69 2.31 -7.14 -11.47
C TYR A 69 1.81 -6.24 -10.32
N ASP A 70 0.58 -5.75 -10.41
CA ASP A 70 -0.04 -4.95 -9.36
C ASP A 70 -0.23 -5.75 -8.05
N ASP A 71 -0.83 -6.94 -8.14
CA ASP A 71 -1.06 -7.87 -7.02
C ASP A 71 0.26 -8.32 -6.37
N ALA A 72 1.35 -8.43 -7.15
CA ALA A 72 2.69 -8.73 -6.64
C ALA A 72 3.37 -7.55 -5.92
N GLY A 73 2.68 -6.41 -5.80
CA GLY A 73 3.24 -5.18 -5.24
C GLY A 73 4.39 -4.61 -6.06
N TYR A 74 4.53 -5.02 -7.33
CA TYR A 74 5.63 -4.59 -8.20
C TYR A 74 5.62 -3.07 -8.38
N PHE A 75 4.43 -2.47 -8.48
CA PHE A 75 4.26 -1.01 -8.52
C PHE A 75 4.25 -0.38 -7.12
N ALA A 76 3.80 -1.10 -6.09
CA ALA A 76 3.82 -0.63 -4.71
C ALA A 76 5.25 -0.35 -4.19
N ARG A 77 6.26 -1.05 -4.73
CA ARG A 77 7.68 -0.80 -4.43
C ARG A 77 8.15 0.64 -4.74
N ASN A 78 7.44 1.34 -5.63
CA ASN A 78 7.78 2.70 -6.03
C ASN A 78 6.77 3.73 -5.52
N VAL A 79 5.75 3.33 -4.76
CA VAL A 79 4.68 4.21 -4.31
C VAL A 79 4.75 4.39 -2.80
N HIS A 80 5.09 5.60 -2.35
CA HIS A 80 4.93 5.96 -0.95
C HIS A 80 3.60 6.67 -0.75
N THR A 81 2.97 6.48 0.41
CA THR A 81 1.72 7.14 0.76
C THR A 81 2.04 8.35 1.63
N VAL A 82 1.69 9.55 1.16
CA VAL A 82 1.81 10.78 1.95
C VAL A 82 0.42 11.20 2.42
N GLU A 83 0.36 11.63 3.67
CA GLU A 83 -0.86 12.19 4.21
C GLU A 83 -1.03 13.64 3.80
N VAL A 84 -2.26 14.04 3.48
CA VAL A 84 -2.60 15.39 3.02
C VAL A 84 -3.81 15.90 3.79
N LEU A 85 -3.68 17.09 4.38
CA LEU A 85 -4.81 17.84 4.89
C LEU A 85 -5.36 18.76 3.80
N VAL A 86 -6.67 18.74 3.62
CA VAL A 86 -7.39 19.50 2.59
C VAL A 86 -8.32 20.51 3.25
N ASP A 87 -8.06 21.80 3.03
CA ASP A 87 -8.92 22.91 3.46
C ASP A 87 -10.12 23.09 2.53
N ARG A 88 -11.24 22.47 2.92
CA ARG A 88 -12.46 22.48 2.12
C ARG A 88 -13.13 23.85 2.02
N ASP A 89 -12.91 24.74 2.98
CA ASP A 89 -13.48 26.09 2.99
C ASP A 89 -12.68 26.95 2.01
N ALA A 90 -11.36 26.81 1.99
CA ALA A 90 -10.54 27.49 0.98
C ALA A 90 -10.94 27.06 -0.44
N VAL A 91 -11.25 25.78 -0.63
CA VAL A 91 -11.77 25.26 -1.90
C VAL A 91 -13.18 25.78 -2.21
N ALA A 92 -14.11 25.68 -1.26
CA ALA A 92 -15.51 26.04 -1.47
C ALA A 92 -15.75 27.55 -1.61
N SER A 93 -14.98 28.37 -0.90
CA SER A 93 -15.06 29.84 -0.97
C SER A 93 -14.38 30.43 -2.21
N GLY A 94 -13.59 29.64 -2.93
CA GLY A 94 -12.79 30.10 -4.06
C GLY A 94 -11.45 30.73 -3.69
N ALA A 95 -11.08 30.80 -2.40
CA ALA A 95 -9.77 31.28 -1.95
C ALA A 95 -8.62 30.44 -2.55
N ALA A 96 -8.84 29.13 -2.77
CA ALA A 96 -7.91 28.26 -3.49
C ALA A 96 -7.62 28.77 -4.91
N ALA A 97 -8.63 29.30 -5.61
CA ALA A 97 -8.46 29.89 -6.94
C ALA A 97 -7.77 31.26 -6.90
N ALA A 98 -7.85 31.96 -5.76
CA ALA A 98 -7.08 33.17 -5.50
C ALA A 98 -5.62 32.90 -5.09
N GLY A 99 -5.21 31.63 -5.02
CA GLY A 99 -3.84 31.21 -4.72
C GLY A 99 -3.59 30.89 -3.25
N GLU A 100 -4.62 30.86 -2.40
CA GLU A 100 -4.43 30.42 -1.01
C GLU A 100 -4.12 28.92 -0.93
N PRO A 101 -3.15 28.51 -0.09
CA PRO A 101 -2.88 27.11 0.16
C PRO A 101 -4.08 26.37 0.71
N TRP A 102 -4.46 25.28 0.07
CA TRP A 102 -5.58 24.42 0.48
C TRP A 102 -5.20 22.95 0.58
N GLN A 103 -4.02 22.55 0.10
CA GLN A 103 -3.43 21.23 0.26
C GLN A 103 -2.18 21.35 1.14
N HIS A 104 -2.13 20.54 2.20
CA HIS A 104 -1.02 20.52 3.15
C HIS A 104 -0.48 19.10 3.27
N TYR A 105 0.60 18.81 2.55
CA TYR A 105 1.27 17.51 2.55
C TYR A 105 2.11 17.35 3.82
N ASP A 106 1.88 16.28 4.56
CA ASP A 106 2.58 15.99 5.81
C ASP A 106 3.98 15.43 5.53
N LEU A 107 5.00 16.05 6.14
CA LEU A 107 6.41 15.66 6.05
C LEU A 107 6.92 15.06 7.37
N GLY A 108 6.04 14.78 8.32
CA GLY A 108 6.38 14.41 9.70
C GLY A 108 6.70 15.63 10.58
N HIS A 109 7.65 16.47 10.17
CA HIS A 109 8.11 17.62 10.96
C HIS A 109 7.40 18.96 10.62
N GLY A 110 6.60 18.98 9.56
CA GLY A 110 5.96 20.18 9.02
C GLY A 110 5.06 19.84 7.84
N TYR A 111 4.43 20.86 7.29
CA TYR A 111 3.57 20.76 6.11
C TYR A 111 4.21 21.42 4.90
N CYS A 112 4.02 20.82 3.72
CA CYS A 112 4.26 21.48 2.44
C CYS A 112 2.93 21.95 1.84
N THR A 113 2.90 23.21 1.41
CA THR A 113 1.73 23.86 0.78
C THR A 113 1.76 23.88 -0.75
N TYR A 114 2.80 23.30 -1.35
CA TYR A 114 2.96 23.33 -2.80
C TYR A 114 2.06 22.30 -3.48
N THR A 115 1.12 22.76 -4.31
CA THR A 115 0.11 21.92 -5.00
C THR A 115 0.74 20.83 -5.87
N PHE A 116 1.90 21.10 -6.49
CA PHE A 116 2.64 20.12 -7.29
C PHE A 116 3.74 19.42 -6.47
N PHE A 117 3.43 19.08 -5.22
CA PHE A 117 4.35 18.44 -4.28
C PHE A 117 5.07 17.23 -4.89
N GLU A 118 4.34 16.40 -5.64
CA GLU A 118 4.84 15.18 -6.25
C GLU A 118 5.99 15.41 -7.24
N GLN A 119 5.98 16.55 -7.92
CA GLN A 119 6.97 16.93 -8.95
C GLN A 119 8.08 17.83 -8.37
N CYS A 120 8.04 18.11 -7.07
CA CYS A 120 8.93 19.09 -6.47
C CYS A 120 10.33 18.49 -6.24
N PRO A 121 11.41 19.10 -6.79
CA PRO A 121 12.78 18.61 -6.63
C PRO A 121 13.30 18.71 -5.19
N HIS A 122 12.60 19.43 -4.32
CA HIS A 122 12.98 19.61 -2.92
C HIS A 122 12.13 18.77 -1.96
N ARG A 123 11.43 17.74 -2.43
CA ARG A 123 10.51 16.95 -1.58
C ARG A 123 11.17 16.32 -0.35
N MET A 124 12.49 16.10 -0.38
CA MET A 124 13.29 15.56 0.72
C MET A 124 14.07 16.61 1.57
N ALA A 125 14.09 17.90 1.21
CA ALA A 125 14.99 18.90 1.84
C ALA A 125 14.32 20.25 2.16
N ARG A 126 13.17 20.23 2.86
CA ARG A 126 12.22 21.37 2.88
C ARG A 126 12.35 22.41 3.99
N ALA A 127 13.20 22.23 5.01
CA ALA A 127 13.20 23.13 6.17
C ALA A 127 13.47 24.62 5.85
N ARG A 128 14.03 24.95 4.68
CA ARG A 128 14.32 26.32 4.22
C ARG A 128 13.49 26.78 3.01
N CYS A 129 12.47 26.02 2.63
CA CYS A 129 11.62 26.31 1.46
C CYS A 129 10.45 27.22 1.85
N ASP A 130 10.09 28.20 1.00
CA ASP A 130 8.99 29.14 1.27
C ASP A 130 7.62 28.45 1.41
N PHE A 131 7.45 27.27 0.83
CA PHE A 131 6.22 26.47 0.94
C PHE A 131 6.14 25.63 2.22
N TYR A 132 7.15 25.70 3.10
CA TYR A 132 7.24 24.91 4.32
C TYR A 132 6.57 25.62 5.52
N THR A 133 5.69 24.90 6.21
CA THR A 133 5.07 25.36 7.48
C THR A 133 5.46 24.41 8.61
N PRO A 134 6.26 24.83 9.61
CA PRO A 134 6.64 23.96 10.74
C PRO A 134 5.44 23.53 11.58
N LYS A 135 5.37 22.25 12.00
CA LYS A 135 4.25 21.75 12.84
C LYS A 135 4.18 22.42 14.22
N GLY A 136 5.32 22.83 14.77
CA GLY A 136 5.38 23.58 16.03
C GLY A 136 4.90 25.05 15.94
N SER A 137 4.51 25.53 14.75
CA SER A 137 4.00 26.90 14.59
C SER A 137 2.53 27.00 14.98
N SER A 138 2.10 28.17 15.46
CA SER A 138 0.68 28.45 15.72
C SER A 138 -0.19 28.25 14.47
N LYS A 139 0.35 28.55 13.28
CA LYS A 139 -0.32 28.33 12.00
C LYS A 139 -0.61 26.85 11.76
N ALA A 140 0.34 25.95 12.01
CA ALA A 140 0.14 24.52 11.83
C ALA A 140 -0.86 23.94 12.84
N GLN A 141 -0.84 24.41 14.08
CA GLN A 141 -1.84 24.01 15.09
C GLN A 141 -3.25 24.45 14.72
N LEU A 142 -3.41 25.69 14.23
CA LEU A 142 -4.70 26.20 13.75
C LEU A 142 -5.17 25.47 12.49
N LEU A 143 -4.23 25.07 11.62
CA LEU A 143 -4.52 24.17 10.51
C LEU A 143 -5.10 22.87 11.07
N GLU A 144 -4.36 22.07 11.84
CA GLU A 144 -4.83 20.79 12.35
C GLU A 144 -6.17 20.86 13.13
N ALA A 145 -6.46 21.97 13.81
CA ALA A 145 -7.67 22.17 14.61
C ALA A 145 -8.92 22.59 13.79
N LYS A 146 -8.80 22.82 12.48
CA LYS A 146 -9.90 23.35 11.67
C LYS A 146 -10.94 22.27 11.33
N ASP A 147 -12.19 22.51 11.71
CA ASP A 147 -13.30 21.52 11.68
C ASP A 147 -13.68 21.03 10.27
N ASN A 148 -13.40 21.83 9.24
CA ASN A 148 -13.75 21.52 7.86
C ASN A 148 -12.65 20.73 7.11
N LEU A 149 -11.53 20.40 7.77
CA LEU A 149 -10.42 19.72 7.11
C LEU A 149 -10.74 18.27 6.82
N GLN A 150 -10.29 17.82 5.66
CA GLN A 150 -10.31 16.41 5.31
C GLN A 150 -8.89 15.86 5.23
N ARG A 151 -8.66 14.73 5.90
CA ARG A 151 -7.41 13.97 5.87
C ARG A 151 -7.50 12.92 4.77
N MET A 152 -6.55 12.96 3.85
CA MET A 152 -6.49 12.07 2.68
C MET A 152 -5.10 11.46 2.55
N VAL A 153 -5.01 10.31 1.88
CA VAL A 153 -3.73 9.66 1.56
C VAL A 153 -3.49 9.78 0.06
N ALA A 154 -2.36 10.35 -0.32
CA ALA A 154 -1.92 10.47 -1.71
C ALA A 154 -0.78 9.50 -2.00
N SER A 155 -0.92 8.72 -3.07
CA SER A 155 0.09 7.77 -3.55
C SER A 155 1.08 8.48 -4.47
N MET A 156 2.36 8.44 -4.14
CA MET A 156 3.41 9.17 -4.86
C MET A 156 4.53 8.27 -5.37
N PRO A 157 4.93 8.40 -6.65
CA PRO A 157 6.09 7.69 -7.17
C PRO A 157 7.40 8.28 -6.63
N LEU A 158 8.24 7.45 -6.01
CA LEU A 158 9.60 7.81 -5.55
C LEU A 158 10.67 7.44 -6.59
N GLY A 159 11.60 8.38 -6.83
CA GLY A 159 12.83 8.11 -7.57
C GLY A 159 13.80 7.27 -6.73
N ASP A 160 14.84 6.72 -7.36
CA ASP A 160 15.79 5.82 -6.70
C ASP A 160 16.57 6.51 -5.57
N GLU A 161 16.99 7.77 -5.75
CA GLU A 161 17.69 8.55 -4.72
C GLU A 161 16.78 8.86 -3.53
N GLU A 162 15.50 9.12 -3.77
CA GLU A 162 14.56 9.48 -2.70
C GLU A 162 14.10 8.25 -1.95
N ARG A 163 14.05 7.09 -2.63
CA ARG A 163 13.87 5.79 -1.99
C ARG A 163 15.03 5.50 -1.04
N ALA A 164 16.27 5.64 -1.51
CA ALA A 164 17.45 5.47 -0.66
C ALA A 164 17.42 6.41 0.56
N ALA A 165 17.03 7.67 0.38
CA ALA A 165 16.91 8.62 1.49
C ALA A 165 15.81 8.25 2.51
N VAL A 166 14.69 7.69 2.04
CA VAL A 166 13.61 7.20 2.92
C VAL A 166 14.04 5.96 3.68
N ASP A 167 14.64 4.99 2.99
CA ASP A 167 15.13 3.75 3.57
C ASP A 167 16.21 4.03 4.64
N ASP A 168 17.20 4.89 4.31
CA ASP A 168 18.24 5.34 5.25
C ASP A 168 17.63 6.06 6.48
N GLY A 169 16.60 6.88 6.25
CA GLY A 169 15.89 7.58 7.32
C GLY A 169 15.11 6.64 8.24
N GLN A 170 14.50 5.60 7.67
CA GLN A 170 13.80 4.56 8.41
C GLN A 170 14.78 3.74 9.26
N ASP A 171 15.90 3.32 8.68
CA ASP A 171 16.96 2.60 9.40
C ASP A 171 17.53 3.44 10.56
N ALA A 172 17.73 4.75 10.34
CA ALA A 172 18.20 5.66 11.38
C ALA A 172 17.16 5.83 12.51
N LEU A 173 15.87 5.87 12.18
CA LEU A 173 14.79 5.95 13.15
C LEU A 173 14.66 4.66 13.95
N ASP A 174 14.75 3.50 13.31
CA ASP A 174 14.71 2.19 13.98
C ASP A 174 15.89 2.02 14.95
N GLN A 175 17.10 2.47 14.56
CA GLN A 175 18.25 2.52 15.45
C GLN A 175 18.06 3.48 16.63
N LEU A 176 17.39 4.62 16.42
CA LEU A 176 17.08 5.56 17.50
C LEU A 176 16.04 4.97 18.45
N LEU A 177 14.95 4.40 17.93
CA LEU A 177 13.92 3.73 18.72
C LEU A 177 14.52 2.57 19.52
N GLY A 178 15.40 1.77 18.90
CA GLY A 178 16.13 0.70 19.58
C GLY A 178 16.99 1.20 20.75
N ARG A 179 17.68 2.35 20.59
CA ARG A 179 18.45 2.97 21.68
C ARG A 179 17.55 3.53 22.78
N LEU A 180 16.46 4.20 22.42
CA LEU A 180 15.53 4.79 23.38
C LEU A 180 14.73 3.74 24.15
N ALA A 181 14.58 2.53 23.60
CA ALA A 181 13.90 1.42 24.26
C ALA A 181 14.54 1.01 25.59
N ASP A 182 15.84 1.29 25.76
CA ASP A 182 16.64 0.99 26.96
C ASP A 182 16.90 2.22 27.85
N VAL A 183 16.39 3.41 27.47
CA VAL A 183 16.54 4.64 28.26
C VAL A 183 15.43 4.71 29.31
N PRO A 184 15.75 4.84 30.60
CA PRO A 184 14.75 5.02 31.65
C PRO A 184 13.87 6.24 31.37
N THR A 185 12.56 6.07 31.46
CA THR A 185 11.65 7.22 31.47
C THR A 185 11.89 8.05 32.73
N PRO A 186 11.47 9.32 32.78
CA PRO A 186 11.53 10.13 34.00
C PRO A 186 10.84 9.49 35.22
N SER A 187 9.93 8.54 34.98
CA SER A 187 9.23 7.77 36.02
C SER A 187 9.97 6.52 36.49
N GLY A 188 11.15 6.21 35.92
CA GLY A 188 11.98 5.05 36.28
C GLY A 188 12.00 3.91 35.25
N PRO A 189 10.85 3.34 34.82
CA PRO A 189 10.86 2.17 33.95
C PRO A 189 11.26 2.55 32.52
N THR A 190 11.93 1.64 31.83
CA THR A 190 12.24 1.75 30.38
C THR A 190 11.00 1.40 29.54
N PRO A 191 10.91 1.89 28.29
CA PRO A 191 9.85 1.48 27.37
C PRO A 191 9.73 -0.05 27.21
N ARG A 192 10.85 -0.79 27.23
CA ARG A 192 10.83 -2.27 27.19
C ARG A 192 10.18 -2.91 28.41
N GLU A 193 10.34 -2.33 29.59
CA GLU A 193 9.74 -2.84 30.82
C GLU A 193 8.24 -2.56 30.89
N LEU A 194 7.75 -1.57 30.14
CA LEU A 194 6.34 -1.20 30.05
C LEU A 194 5.55 -2.06 29.04
N ASP A 195 6.23 -2.61 28.02
CA ASP A 195 5.63 -3.48 26.98
C ASP A 195 5.53 -4.96 27.39
N ILE A 196 6.04 -5.34 28.57
CA ILE A 196 5.90 -6.71 29.11
C ILE A 196 4.49 -6.85 29.73
N PRO A 197 3.63 -7.80 29.28
CA PRO A 197 2.35 -8.04 29.94
C PRO A 197 2.59 -8.45 31.41
N PRO A 198 1.77 -7.99 32.36
CA PRO A 198 2.04 -8.18 33.78
C PRO A 198 1.78 -9.63 34.16
N ALA A 199 2.81 -10.46 34.09
CA ALA A 199 2.83 -11.78 34.68
C ALA A 199 3.92 -11.83 35.76
N ALA A 200 3.47 -12.06 36.99
CA ALA A 200 4.24 -12.46 38.16
C ALA A 200 5.11 -11.39 38.86
N VAL A 201 4.48 -10.34 39.40
CA VAL A 201 4.86 -9.91 40.76
C VAL A 201 3.96 -10.66 41.73
N LEU A 202 4.39 -11.86 42.13
CA LEU A 202 3.81 -12.57 43.26
C LEU A 202 4.07 -11.70 44.51
N LEU A 203 3.04 -10.99 44.96
CA LEU A 203 3.04 -10.41 46.30
C LEU A 203 3.13 -11.56 47.32
N PRO A 204 4.06 -11.49 48.30
CA PRO A 204 4.14 -12.53 49.31
C PRO A 204 2.88 -12.47 50.18
N ILE A 205 2.09 -13.54 50.16
CA ILE A 205 0.99 -13.74 51.10
C ILE A 205 1.61 -13.95 52.48
N VAL A 206 1.48 -12.95 53.36
CA VAL A 206 1.83 -13.09 54.78
C VAL A 206 0.78 -14.01 55.43
N GLU A 207 1.21 -15.15 55.97
CA GLU A 207 0.34 -16.02 56.78
C GLU A 207 -0.14 -15.26 58.03
N VAL A 208 -1.45 -15.02 58.11
CA VAL A 208 -2.09 -14.52 59.32
C VAL A 208 -2.35 -15.72 60.23
N ASN A 209 -1.53 -15.85 61.26
CA ASN A 209 -1.67 -16.87 62.30
C ASN A 209 -2.94 -16.58 63.11
N GLN A 210 -4.02 -17.33 62.87
CA GLN A 210 -5.23 -17.24 63.67
C GLN A 210 -5.01 -17.97 65.01
N GLY A 211 -4.64 -17.20 66.03
CA GLY A 211 -4.68 -17.66 67.42
C GLY A 211 -6.11 -18.07 67.79
N LYS A 212 -6.30 -19.33 68.16
CA LYS A 212 -7.44 -19.79 68.95
C LYS A 212 -7.05 -19.77 70.43
N HIS A 213 -8.02 -19.34 71.24
CA HIS A 213 -8.05 -19.26 72.70
C HIS A 213 -7.32 -20.39 73.43
#